data_AF-A0A151B0N2-F1
#
_entry.id   AF-A0A151B0N2-F1
#
_cell.length_a   1.000
_cell.length_b   1.000
_cell.length_c   1.000
_cell.angle_alpha   90.00
_cell.angle_beta   90.00
_cell.angle_gamma   90.00
#
_symmetry.space_group_name_H-M   'P 1'
#
loop_
_entity.id
_entity.type
_entity.pdbx_description
1 polymer ?
#
loop_
_entity_poly.entity_id
_entity_poly.type
_entity_poly.pdbx_seq_one_letter_code
_entity_poly.pdbx_strand_id
1 'polypeptide(L)'
;MQKVEVFRIPTASPDDISGLATLIDSGKINPAEIVAILGKTEGNGCVNDFTRGFATQSLAMYLAEKLGISREEVVKKVAFIMSGGTEGVMTPHITVFVRKDVQEPAKPGKRLAVGVAFTRDFLPEELGRMEQVNEVARAVKEAMKDAQIDDPRDVHFVQIKCPLLTAERIEDAKHRGKDVVVNDTYKSMAYSRGASALGVALALGEISADKISNEAICHDWNLYSSVASTSAGVELLNDEIIVVGNSTNSASDLVIGHSVMKDAIDADAVRAALKDAGLKFDCCPPAEELAKIVNVLAKAEAASSGTVRGRRNTMLDDSDINHTRSARAVVNAVIASVVGDPMVYVSGGAEHQGPDGGGPIAVIARV
;
A
#
# COMPACT_ATOMS: atom_id res chain seq x y z
N MET A 1 -4.85 22.43 -13.09
CA MET A 1 -5.82 21.56 -12.38
C MET A 1 -5.23 20.16 -12.30
N GLN A 2 -5.28 19.46 -11.16
CA GLN A 2 -4.75 18.09 -11.11
C GLN A 2 -5.61 17.14 -11.95
N LYS A 3 -4.98 16.28 -12.75
CA LYS A 3 -5.59 15.13 -13.39
C LYS A 3 -4.73 13.91 -13.12
N VAL A 4 -5.27 12.95 -12.38
CA VAL A 4 -4.61 11.69 -12.03
C VAL A 4 -4.98 10.63 -13.06
N GLU A 5 -3.95 10.01 -13.63
CA GLU A 5 -4.06 8.82 -14.46
C GLU A 5 -3.33 7.67 -13.76
N VAL A 6 -3.89 6.47 -13.86
CA VAL A 6 -3.37 5.28 -13.19
C VAL A 6 -3.28 4.14 -14.20
N PHE A 7 -2.10 3.51 -14.27
CA PHE A 7 -1.81 2.46 -15.23
C PHE A 7 -1.35 1.20 -14.50
N ARG A 8 -2.11 0.10 -14.66
CA ARG A 8 -1.73 -1.23 -14.18
C ARG A 8 -0.98 -1.97 -15.30
N ILE A 9 0.28 -2.31 -15.04
CA ILE A 9 1.23 -2.80 -16.05
C ILE A 9 1.78 -4.16 -15.59
N PRO A 10 1.57 -5.25 -16.34
CA PRO A 10 2.19 -6.54 -16.02
C PRO A 10 3.71 -6.45 -16.12
N THR A 11 4.41 -7.24 -15.33
CA THR A 11 5.88 -7.34 -15.35
C THR A 11 6.30 -8.78 -15.55
N ALA A 12 7.25 -9.02 -16.44
CA ALA A 12 7.82 -10.35 -16.70
C ALA A 12 8.87 -10.79 -15.67
N SER A 13 9.45 -9.84 -14.94
CA SER A 13 10.44 -10.03 -13.87
C SER A 13 10.52 -8.76 -13.00
N PRO A 14 11.18 -8.78 -11.83
CA PRO A 14 11.30 -7.60 -10.98
C PRO A 14 11.91 -6.38 -11.65
N ASP A 15 12.82 -6.58 -12.61
CA ASP A 15 13.52 -5.54 -13.36
C ASP A 15 12.86 -5.17 -14.69
N ASP A 16 11.71 -5.78 -15.03
CA ASP A 16 11.00 -5.49 -16.27
C ASP A 16 10.35 -4.10 -16.24
N ILE A 17 10.95 -3.18 -17.00
CA ILE A 17 10.43 -1.82 -17.24
C ILE A 17 9.73 -1.68 -18.60
N SER A 18 9.63 -2.75 -19.40
CA SER A 18 9.24 -2.68 -20.81
C SER A 18 7.82 -2.15 -21.02
N GLY A 19 6.88 -2.54 -20.14
CA GLY A 19 5.51 -2.03 -20.17
C GLY A 19 5.42 -0.54 -19.85
N LEU A 20 6.18 -0.05 -18.86
CA LEU A 20 6.28 1.37 -18.55
C LEU A 20 6.94 2.14 -19.71
N ALA A 21 8.03 1.61 -20.26
CA ALA A 21 8.71 2.20 -21.39
C ALA A 21 7.79 2.34 -22.61
N THR A 22 6.99 1.32 -22.91
CA THR A 22 5.99 1.36 -23.99
C THR A 22 4.98 2.50 -23.80
N LEU A 23 4.49 2.71 -22.57
CA LEU A 23 3.55 3.79 -22.27
C LEU A 23 4.21 5.18 -22.37
N ILE A 24 5.48 5.29 -22.02
CA ILE A 24 6.24 6.54 -22.16
C ILE A 24 6.56 6.82 -23.64
N ASP A 25 7.07 5.83 -24.37
CA ASP A 25 7.47 5.99 -25.76
C ASP A 25 6.28 6.24 -26.69
N SER A 26 5.09 5.74 -26.34
CA SER A 26 3.83 6.08 -27.03
C SER A 26 3.23 7.43 -26.64
N GLY A 27 3.83 8.16 -25.69
CA GLY A 27 3.36 9.45 -25.20
C GLY A 27 2.14 9.40 -24.29
N LYS A 28 1.71 8.21 -23.85
CA LYS A 28 0.59 8.06 -22.90
C LYS A 28 0.98 8.54 -21.50
N ILE A 29 2.23 8.28 -21.10
CA ILE A 29 2.80 8.73 -19.83
C ILE A 29 3.95 9.70 -20.12
N ASN A 30 3.89 10.90 -19.55
CA ASN A 30 5.07 11.74 -19.42
C ASN A 30 5.83 11.31 -18.15
N PRO A 31 7.10 10.86 -18.25
CA PRO A 31 7.85 10.41 -17.08
C PRO A 31 8.04 11.51 -16.03
N ALA A 32 7.99 12.79 -16.43
CA ALA A 32 8.13 13.91 -15.50
C ALA A 32 6.93 14.10 -14.57
N GLU A 33 5.78 13.53 -14.93
CA GLU A 33 4.50 13.62 -14.22
C GLU A 33 4.22 12.39 -13.35
N ILE A 34 5.10 11.38 -13.37
CA ILE A 34 5.00 10.22 -12.47
C ILE A 34 5.28 10.70 -11.05
N VAL A 35 4.38 10.37 -10.11
CA VAL A 35 4.52 10.71 -8.69
C VAL A 35 4.71 9.50 -7.80
N ALA A 36 4.21 8.32 -8.22
CA ALA A 36 4.40 7.09 -7.46
C ALA A 36 4.30 5.84 -8.35
N ILE A 37 4.99 4.79 -7.93
CA ILE A 37 4.90 3.44 -8.51
C ILE A 37 4.68 2.43 -7.37
N LEU A 38 3.56 1.72 -7.42
CA LEU A 38 3.17 0.67 -6.48
C LEU A 38 3.32 -0.70 -7.13
N GLY A 39 4.27 -1.52 -6.67
CA GLY A 39 4.59 -2.81 -7.30
C GLY A 39 4.22 -4.03 -6.47
N LYS A 40 3.86 -5.11 -7.17
CA LYS A 40 3.86 -6.50 -6.69
C LYS A 40 5.05 -7.24 -7.31
N THR A 41 6.09 -7.47 -6.52
CA THR A 41 7.31 -8.15 -6.96
C THR A 41 7.34 -9.61 -6.49
N GLU A 42 7.93 -10.49 -7.28
CA GLU A 42 7.78 -11.96 -7.16
C GLU A 42 8.75 -12.66 -6.20
N GLY A 43 9.41 -11.91 -5.32
CA GLY A 43 10.13 -12.50 -4.19
C GLY A 43 9.17 -13.03 -3.13
N ASN A 44 9.69 -13.44 -1.96
CA ASN A 44 8.87 -14.07 -0.93
C ASN A 44 8.03 -13.10 -0.07
N GLY A 45 8.18 -11.78 -0.24
CA GLY A 45 7.44 -10.77 0.54
C GLY A 45 7.80 -10.69 2.03
N CYS A 46 8.86 -11.37 2.46
CA CYS A 46 9.37 -11.39 3.84
C CYS A 46 10.68 -10.59 3.93
N VAL A 47 11.52 -10.85 4.94
CA VAL A 47 12.74 -10.09 5.25
C VAL A 47 13.74 -10.09 4.08
N ASN A 48 14.15 -11.26 3.60
CA ASN A 48 15.22 -11.45 2.63
C ASN A 48 14.73 -11.43 1.16
N ASP A 49 13.74 -10.61 0.87
CA ASP A 49 13.25 -10.44 -0.48
C ASP A 49 13.82 -9.17 -1.10
N PHE A 50 14.79 -9.41 -1.98
CA PHE A 50 15.55 -8.40 -2.70
C PHE A 50 14.89 -7.98 -4.02
N THR A 51 13.78 -8.62 -4.43
CA THR A 51 13.06 -8.23 -5.66
C THR A 51 12.49 -6.83 -5.55
N ARG A 52 12.19 -6.39 -4.32
CA ARG A 52 11.70 -5.04 -4.03
C ARG A 52 12.74 -3.97 -4.33
N GLY A 53 13.92 -4.10 -3.71
CA GLY A 53 15.04 -3.20 -3.98
C GLY A 53 15.49 -3.26 -5.44
N PHE A 54 15.48 -4.44 -6.06
CA PHE A 54 15.84 -4.61 -7.45
C PHE A 54 14.86 -3.89 -8.40
N ALA A 55 13.55 -4.05 -8.21
CA ALA A 55 12.53 -3.34 -8.99
C ALA A 55 12.64 -1.81 -8.83
N THR A 56 12.80 -1.33 -7.60
CA THR A 56 13.02 0.09 -7.32
C THR A 56 14.27 0.61 -8.05
N GLN A 57 15.38 -0.12 -7.98
CA GLN A 57 16.61 0.27 -8.66
C GLN A 57 16.43 0.35 -10.18
N SER A 58 15.80 -0.66 -10.80
CA SER A 58 15.59 -0.72 -12.25
C SER A 58 14.68 0.42 -12.74
N LEU A 59 13.58 0.68 -12.03
CA LEU A 59 12.68 1.80 -12.34
C LEU A 59 13.37 3.16 -12.16
N ALA A 60 14.12 3.35 -11.06
CA ALA A 60 14.83 4.59 -10.80
C ALA A 60 15.94 4.84 -11.83
N MET A 61 16.69 3.80 -12.24
CA MET A 61 17.66 3.87 -13.33
C MET A 61 17.01 4.33 -14.63
N TYR A 62 15.94 3.66 -15.05
CA TYR A 62 15.23 3.99 -16.28
C TYR A 62 14.68 5.42 -16.27
N LEU A 63 14.02 5.83 -15.18
CA LEU A 63 13.47 7.18 -15.08
C LEU A 63 14.56 8.26 -15.00
N ALA A 64 15.68 8.00 -14.34
CA ALA A 64 16.82 8.91 -14.28
C ALA A 64 17.35 9.20 -15.70
N GLU A 65 17.51 8.16 -16.52
CA GLU A 65 17.92 8.29 -17.92
C GLU A 65 16.90 9.07 -18.75
N LYS A 66 15.59 8.75 -18.63
CA LYS A 66 14.53 9.44 -19.38
C LYS A 66 14.36 10.91 -18.99
N LEU A 67 14.66 11.25 -17.73
CA LEU A 67 14.52 12.60 -17.19
C LEU A 67 15.82 13.43 -17.27
N GLY A 68 16.96 12.78 -17.50
CA GLY A 68 18.28 13.44 -17.50
C GLY A 68 18.70 13.95 -16.11
N ILE A 69 18.27 13.27 -15.03
CA ILE A 69 18.60 13.59 -13.63
C ILE A 69 19.26 12.39 -12.94
N SER A 70 19.78 12.59 -11.74
CA SER A 70 20.37 11.50 -10.95
C SER A 70 19.31 10.53 -10.41
N ARG A 71 19.70 9.28 -10.11
CA ARG A 71 18.78 8.31 -9.48
C ARG A 71 18.34 8.78 -8.10
N GLU A 72 19.25 9.43 -7.38
CA GLU A 72 18.99 9.98 -6.05
C GLU A 72 17.93 11.08 -6.11
N GLU A 73 17.91 11.90 -7.17
CA GLU A 73 16.84 12.87 -7.41
C GLU A 73 15.52 12.22 -7.80
N VAL A 74 15.55 11.13 -8.59
CA VAL A 74 14.32 10.36 -8.91
C VAL A 74 13.69 9.79 -7.64
N VAL A 75 14.48 9.14 -6.78
CA VAL A 75 13.98 8.53 -5.53
C VAL A 75 13.43 9.57 -4.55
N LYS A 76 13.97 10.81 -4.55
CA LYS A 76 13.40 11.91 -3.76
C LYS A 76 12.11 12.49 -4.35
N LYS A 77 11.86 12.28 -5.65
CA LYS A 77 10.72 12.85 -6.38
C LYS A 77 9.55 11.87 -6.49
N VAL A 78 9.82 10.58 -6.63
CA VAL A 78 8.83 9.54 -6.93
C VAL A 78 8.83 8.52 -5.80
N ALA A 79 7.65 8.23 -5.24
CA ALA A 79 7.52 7.16 -4.26
C ALA A 79 7.59 5.78 -4.96
N PHE A 80 8.48 4.90 -4.49
CA PHE A 80 8.68 3.54 -5.00
C PHE A 80 8.27 2.51 -3.95
N ILE A 81 7.00 2.11 -3.99
CA ILE A 81 6.45 1.20 -3.00
C ILE A 81 6.36 -0.21 -3.59
N MET A 82 7.40 -1.01 -3.36
CA MET A 82 7.44 -2.40 -3.80
C MET A 82 6.98 -3.34 -2.67
N SER A 83 5.89 -4.08 -2.90
CA SER A 83 5.38 -5.13 -2.02
C SER A 83 5.66 -6.50 -2.62
N GLY A 84 6.57 -7.23 -1.99
CA GLY A 84 6.92 -8.57 -2.44
C GLY A 84 5.86 -9.63 -2.15
N GLY A 85 6.07 -10.83 -2.66
CA GLY A 85 5.19 -11.97 -2.46
C GLY A 85 4.02 -11.95 -3.44
N THR A 86 4.11 -12.77 -4.49
CA THR A 86 3.07 -13.01 -5.50
C THR A 86 2.61 -14.47 -5.46
N GLU A 87 2.23 -14.93 -4.26
CA GLU A 87 1.80 -16.31 -4.05
C GLU A 87 0.42 -16.61 -4.67
N GLY A 88 0.11 -17.91 -4.85
CA GLY A 88 -1.13 -18.36 -5.46
C GLY A 88 -1.14 -18.04 -6.96
N VAL A 89 -2.20 -17.37 -7.41
CA VAL A 89 -2.35 -16.92 -8.80
C VAL A 89 -1.98 -15.44 -8.99
N MET A 90 -1.56 -14.74 -7.93
CA MET A 90 -1.30 -13.30 -7.98
C MET A 90 -0.27 -12.97 -9.05
N THR A 91 -0.64 -12.11 -10.00
CA THR A 91 0.24 -11.76 -11.12
C THR A 91 1.16 -10.59 -10.75
N PRO A 92 2.48 -10.70 -10.93
CA PRO A 92 3.42 -9.59 -10.77
C PRO A 92 3.07 -8.42 -11.69
N HIS A 93 3.06 -7.21 -11.14
CA HIS A 93 2.71 -5.99 -11.87
C HIS A 93 3.14 -4.73 -11.12
N ILE A 94 3.15 -3.60 -11.82
CA ILE A 94 3.26 -2.27 -11.22
C ILE A 94 2.01 -1.44 -11.52
N THR A 95 1.64 -0.57 -10.59
CA THR A 95 0.61 0.46 -10.75
C THR A 95 1.29 1.82 -10.71
N VAL A 96 1.28 2.51 -11.84
CA VAL A 96 1.95 3.81 -12.02
C VAL A 96 0.92 4.92 -11.88
N PHE A 97 1.18 5.85 -10.96
CA PHE A 97 0.38 7.04 -10.71
C PHE A 97 1.02 8.25 -11.38
N VAL A 98 0.27 8.88 -12.27
CA VAL A 98 0.69 10.07 -13.02
C VAL A 98 -0.22 11.22 -12.62
N ARG A 99 0.37 12.35 -12.21
CA ARG A 99 -0.36 13.56 -11.84
C ARG A 99 -0.03 14.69 -12.80
N LYS A 100 -0.94 14.92 -13.74
CA LYS A 100 -0.85 15.99 -14.73
C LYS A 100 -1.36 17.30 -14.14
N ASP A 101 -0.80 18.42 -14.59
CA ASP A 101 -1.39 19.74 -14.41
C ASP A 101 -2.03 20.22 -15.71
N VAL A 102 -3.36 20.13 -15.80
CA VAL A 102 -4.12 20.42 -17.02
C VAL A 102 -4.83 21.77 -16.94
N GLN A 103 -4.98 22.40 -18.11
CA GLN A 103 -5.77 23.63 -18.29
C GLN A 103 -7.24 23.28 -18.62
N GLU A 104 -7.84 22.45 -17.76
CA GLU A 104 -9.24 22.03 -17.82
C GLU A 104 -9.93 22.30 -16.47
N PRO A 105 -11.24 22.57 -16.44
CA PRO A 105 -11.96 22.70 -15.18
C PRO A 105 -12.01 21.35 -14.44
N ALA A 106 -12.19 21.41 -13.12
CA ALA A 106 -12.50 20.21 -12.33
C ALA A 106 -13.78 19.55 -12.88
N LYS A 107 -13.81 18.22 -12.86
CA LYS A 107 -15.00 17.49 -13.30
C LYS A 107 -16.09 17.58 -12.22
N PRO A 108 -17.38 17.44 -12.58
CA PRO A 108 -18.44 17.40 -11.58
C PRO A 108 -18.27 16.23 -10.59
N GLY A 109 -18.60 16.49 -9.33
CA GLY A 109 -18.42 15.55 -8.22
C GLY A 109 -16.99 15.54 -7.68
N LYS A 110 -16.66 14.55 -6.85
CA LYS A 110 -15.29 14.29 -6.41
C LYS A 110 -14.66 13.26 -7.35
N ARG A 111 -13.39 13.47 -7.72
CA ARG A 111 -12.62 12.57 -8.60
C ARG A 111 -11.28 12.21 -7.98
N LEU A 112 -10.67 11.14 -8.48
CA LEU A 112 -9.41 10.62 -7.98
C LEU A 112 -8.37 11.74 -7.83
N ALA A 113 -7.78 11.81 -6.65
CA ALA A 113 -6.67 12.66 -6.30
C ALA A 113 -5.61 11.81 -5.59
N VAL A 114 -4.34 12.20 -5.76
CA VAL A 114 -3.20 11.51 -5.16
C VAL A 114 -2.22 12.54 -4.62
N GLY A 115 -1.68 12.25 -3.44
CA GLY A 115 -0.62 13.05 -2.84
C GLY A 115 0.45 12.17 -2.22
N VAL A 116 1.67 12.69 -2.20
CA VAL A 116 2.86 11.94 -1.76
C VAL A 116 3.60 12.73 -0.69
N ALA A 117 4.09 12.03 0.32
CA ALA A 117 4.98 12.58 1.32
C ALA A 117 6.01 11.54 1.76
N PHE A 118 7.12 12.03 2.31
CA PHE A 118 8.18 11.21 2.87
C PHE A 118 8.43 11.65 4.31
N THR A 119 8.64 10.69 5.21
CA THR A 119 9.14 11.02 6.55
C THR A 119 10.64 11.26 6.51
N ARG A 120 11.19 11.76 7.62
CA ARG A 120 12.63 11.57 7.91
C ARG A 120 12.98 10.09 8.01
N ASP A 121 14.27 9.79 7.92
CA ASP A 121 14.80 8.49 8.32
C ASP A 121 14.55 8.25 9.81
N PHE A 122 14.28 6.99 10.14
CA PHE A 122 14.14 6.51 11.51
C PHE A 122 15.39 5.78 11.97
N LEU A 123 15.77 6.01 13.22
CA LEU A 123 16.72 5.14 13.90
C LEU A 123 16.07 3.77 14.17
N PRO A 124 16.87 2.68 14.25
CA PRO A 124 16.33 1.36 14.51
C PRO A 124 15.47 1.28 15.79
N GLU A 125 15.84 2.00 16.85
CA GLU A 125 15.10 2.06 18.11
C GLU A 125 13.81 2.89 18.06
N GLU A 126 13.49 3.55 16.94
CA GLU A 126 12.24 4.29 16.76
C GLU A 126 11.16 3.46 16.02
N LEU A 127 11.57 2.38 15.34
CA LEU A 127 10.65 1.53 14.59
C LEU A 127 9.69 0.82 15.54
N GLY A 128 8.42 0.78 15.16
CA GLY A 128 7.38 0.16 15.97
C GLY A 128 7.02 0.92 17.24
N ARG A 129 7.36 2.20 17.32
CA ARG A 129 7.12 3.06 18.49
C ARG A 129 6.46 4.38 18.09
N MET A 130 6.11 5.18 19.08
CA MET A 130 5.39 6.44 18.92
C MET A 130 6.11 7.46 18.04
N GLU A 131 7.45 7.43 17.97
CA GLU A 131 8.21 8.26 17.05
C GLU A 131 7.79 8.01 15.60
N GLN A 132 7.65 6.75 15.20
CA GLN A 132 7.16 6.38 13.87
C GLN A 132 5.68 6.75 13.68
N VAL A 133 4.82 6.46 14.67
CA VAL A 133 3.39 6.82 14.64
C VAL A 133 3.18 8.32 14.36
N ASN A 134 3.86 9.17 15.15
CA ASN A 134 3.66 10.61 15.09
C ASN A 134 4.21 11.22 13.79
N GLU A 135 5.38 10.75 13.34
CA GLU A 135 5.99 11.25 12.12
C GLU A 135 5.21 10.80 10.88
N VAL A 136 4.69 9.57 10.86
CA VAL A 136 3.77 9.12 9.81
C VAL A 136 2.50 9.95 9.83
N ALA A 137 1.92 10.23 11.01
CA ALA A 137 0.71 11.04 11.10
C ALA A 137 0.91 12.46 10.54
N ARG A 138 2.09 13.06 10.74
CA ARG A 138 2.47 14.34 10.15
C ARG A 138 2.52 14.24 8.62
N ALA A 139 3.23 13.25 8.09
CA ALA A 139 3.42 13.08 6.65
C ALA A 139 2.13 12.68 5.91
N VAL A 140 1.21 11.94 6.55
CA VAL A 140 -0.12 11.67 5.98
C VAL A 140 -0.92 12.96 5.79
N LYS A 141 -0.90 13.88 6.77
CA LYS A 141 -1.56 15.19 6.64
C LYS A 141 -0.91 16.05 5.54
N GLU A 142 0.40 15.95 5.37
CA GLU A 142 1.12 16.59 4.26
C GLU A 142 0.69 16.03 2.91
N ALA A 143 0.63 14.70 2.77
CA ALA A 143 0.17 14.03 1.56
C ALA A 143 -1.31 14.31 1.24
N MET A 144 -2.19 14.42 2.24
CA MET A 144 -3.57 14.88 2.04
C MET A 144 -3.62 16.29 1.44
N LYS A 145 -2.79 17.21 1.95
CA LYS A 145 -2.69 18.57 1.42
C LYS A 145 -2.13 18.58 0.00
N ASP A 146 -1.11 17.78 -0.29
CA ASP A 146 -0.56 17.59 -1.65
C ASP A 146 -1.62 17.03 -2.61
N ALA A 147 -2.49 16.14 -2.13
CA ALA A 147 -3.65 15.61 -2.88
C ALA A 147 -4.81 16.61 -3.01
N GLN A 148 -4.78 17.73 -2.28
CA GLN A 148 -5.90 18.68 -2.16
C GLN A 148 -7.19 17.99 -1.67
N ILE A 149 -7.05 17.18 -0.61
CA ILE A 149 -8.15 16.53 0.11
C ILE A 149 -8.20 17.11 1.52
N ASP A 150 -9.26 17.85 1.82
CA ASP A 150 -9.41 18.53 3.12
C ASP A 150 -10.17 17.68 4.16
N ASP A 151 -11.04 16.77 3.71
CA ASP A 151 -11.86 15.91 4.57
C ASP A 151 -11.28 14.49 4.60
N PRO A 152 -10.93 13.94 5.79
CA PRO A 152 -10.38 12.59 5.87
C PRO A 152 -11.34 11.50 5.35
N ARG A 153 -12.65 11.77 5.30
CA ARG A 153 -13.65 10.82 4.75
C ARG A 153 -13.55 10.63 3.25
N ASP A 154 -12.85 11.54 2.56
CA ASP A 154 -12.58 11.44 1.14
C ASP A 154 -11.27 10.69 0.84
N VAL A 155 -10.55 10.23 1.86
CA VAL A 155 -9.40 9.34 1.73
C VAL A 155 -9.90 7.90 1.75
N HIS A 156 -9.54 7.12 0.73
CA HIS A 156 -9.99 5.73 0.59
C HIS A 156 -8.85 4.72 0.65
N PHE A 157 -7.59 5.16 0.53
CA PHE A 157 -6.43 4.30 0.68
C PHE A 157 -5.19 5.13 1.03
N VAL A 158 -4.44 4.71 2.05
CA VAL A 158 -3.14 5.29 2.40
C VAL A 158 -2.08 4.20 2.34
N GLN A 159 -1.34 4.18 1.24
CA GLN A 159 -0.28 3.21 1.03
C GLN A 159 1.02 3.72 1.63
N ILE A 160 1.70 2.88 2.41
CA ILE A 160 2.99 3.22 3.03
C ILE A 160 4.02 2.13 2.74
N LYS A 161 5.23 2.54 2.35
CA LYS A 161 6.42 1.71 2.42
C LYS A 161 7.16 2.10 3.69
N CYS A 162 7.39 1.15 4.59
CA CYS A 162 8.04 1.39 5.87
C CYS A 162 9.30 0.51 6.02
N PRO A 163 10.25 0.86 6.91
CA PRO A 163 11.49 0.11 7.08
C PRO A 163 11.29 -1.16 7.92
N LEU A 164 12.36 -1.94 8.08
CA LEU A 164 12.43 -3.08 9.00
C LEU A 164 13.80 -3.13 9.71
N LEU A 165 13.90 -3.95 10.77
CA LEU A 165 15.15 -4.21 11.45
C LEU A 165 15.89 -5.37 10.79
N THR A 166 17.15 -5.13 10.42
CA THR A 166 18.12 -6.18 10.10
C THR A 166 18.96 -6.48 11.35
N ALA A 167 19.64 -7.62 11.39
CA ALA A 167 20.55 -7.94 12.49
C ALA A 167 21.62 -6.85 12.70
N GLU A 168 22.14 -6.27 11.61
CA GLU A 168 23.11 -5.16 11.65
C GLU A 168 22.51 -3.89 12.28
N ARG A 169 21.27 -3.54 11.93
CA ARG A 169 20.56 -2.38 12.52
C ARG A 169 20.26 -2.58 14.00
N ILE A 170 19.97 -3.81 14.41
CA ILE A 170 19.79 -4.16 15.83
C ILE A 170 21.09 -4.02 16.60
N GLU A 171 22.20 -4.52 16.05
CA GLU A 171 23.51 -4.41 16.70
C GLU A 171 24.01 -2.96 16.74
N ASP A 172 23.74 -2.14 15.73
CA ASP A 172 24.01 -0.70 15.76
C ASP A 172 23.29 0.01 16.93
N ALA A 173 21.98 -0.23 17.09
CA ALA A 173 21.22 0.33 18.21
C ALA A 173 21.82 -0.09 19.55
N LYS A 174 22.15 -1.38 19.70
CA LYS A 174 22.78 -1.91 20.90
C LYS A 174 24.15 -1.29 21.16
N HIS A 175 24.99 -1.10 20.15
CA HIS A 175 26.28 -0.42 20.27
C HIS A 175 26.13 1.03 20.76
N ARG A 176 25.03 1.70 20.39
CA ARG A 176 24.67 3.04 20.87
C ARG A 176 23.95 3.03 22.23
N GLY A 177 23.80 1.87 22.88
CA GLY A 177 23.14 1.70 24.17
C GLY A 177 21.62 1.84 24.11
N LYS A 178 21.00 1.44 22.98
CA LYS A 178 19.57 1.54 22.71
C LYS A 178 18.95 0.17 22.51
N ASP A 179 17.76 -0.01 23.06
CA ASP A 179 16.95 -1.21 22.83
C ASP A 179 15.95 -0.99 21.70
N VAL A 180 15.88 -1.97 20.79
CA VAL A 180 14.87 -2.00 19.72
C VAL A 180 13.54 -2.57 20.24
N VAL A 181 12.45 -2.35 19.50
CA VAL A 181 11.12 -2.84 19.88
C VAL A 181 11.03 -4.37 19.93
N VAL A 182 11.76 -5.07 19.06
CA VAL A 182 11.82 -6.53 19.02
C VAL A 182 13.16 -6.99 18.43
N ASN A 183 13.78 -8.01 19.05
CA ASN A 183 15.01 -8.63 18.56
C ASN A 183 14.72 -9.80 17.59
N ASP A 184 13.94 -9.52 16.54
CA ASP A 184 13.57 -10.47 15.49
C ASP A 184 13.24 -9.68 14.22
N THR A 185 13.95 -10.00 13.12
CA THR A 185 13.85 -9.23 11.88
C THR A 185 12.47 -9.34 11.24
N TYR A 186 11.84 -10.51 11.30
CA TYR A 186 10.53 -10.75 10.71
C TYR A 186 9.43 -10.04 11.52
N LYS A 187 9.43 -10.20 12.84
CA LYS A 187 8.49 -9.50 13.73
C LYS A 187 8.66 -7.99 13.68
N SER A 188 9.87 -7.48 13.44
CA SER A 188 10.07 -6.03 13.27
C SER A 188 9.27 -5.46 12.09
N MET A 189 9.01 -6.27 11.06
CA MET A 189 8.16 -5.85 9.94
C MET A 189 6.72 -5.60 10.42
N ALA A 190 6.19 -6.42 11.33
CA ALA A 190 4.86 -6.26 11.91
C ALA A 190 4.77 -4.98 12.74
N TYR A 191 5.76 -4.74 13.60
CA TYR A 191 5.84 -3.52 14.41
C TYR A 191 5.91 -2.25 13.56
N SER A 192 6.78 -2.24 12.54
CA SER A 192 6.87 -1.10 11.62
C SER A 192 5.56 -0.87 10.87
N ARG A 193 4.94 -1.94 10.31
CA ARG A 193 3.63 -1.85 9.65
C ARG A 193 2.54 -1.30 10.57
N GLY A 194 2.48 -1.81 11.79
CA GLY A 194 1.47 -1.45 12.80
C GLY A 194 1.61 -0.02 13.28
N ALA A 195 2.83 0.44 13.58
CA ALA A 195 3.09 1.83 13.97
C ALA A 195 2.73 2.80 12.83
N SER A 196 3.13 2.50 11.59
CA SER A 196 2.75 3.33 10.44
C SER A 196 1.24 3.36 10.23
N ALA A 197 0.53 2.24 10.39
CA ALA A 197 -0.92 2.18 10.26
C ALA A 197 -1.65 3.00 11.35
N LEU A 198 -1.17 2.96 12.59
CA LEU A 198 -1.67 3.80 13.67
C LEU A 198 -1.39 5.29 13.42
N GLY A 199 -0.27 5.61 12.75
CA GLY A 199 0.01 6.96 12.27
C GLY A 199 -1.05 7.46 11.27
N VAL A 200 -1.49 6.60 10.35
CA VAL A 200 -2.63 6.89 9.45
C VAL A 200 -3.91 7.12 10.25
N ALA A 201 -4.26 6.20 11.16
CA ALA A 201 -5.47 6.30 11.96
C ALA A 201 -5.51 7.61 12.79
N LEU A 202 -4.37 8.00 13.35
CA LEU A 202 -4.19 9.26 14.08
C LEU A 202 -4.34 10.48 13.16
N ALA A 203 -3.79 10.43 11.95
CA ALA A 203 -3.87 11.54 11.00
C ALA A 203 -5.29 11.80 10.51
N LEU A 204 -6.04 10.73 10.25
CA LEU A 204 -7.41 10.77 9.73
C LEU A 204 -8.47 10.92 10.83
N GLY A 205 -8.07 10.90 12.11
CA GLY A 205 -8.96 11.04 13.25
C GLY A 205 -9.83 9.81 13.53
N GLU A 206 -9.45 8.64 13.01
CA GLU A 206 -10.11 7.36 13.29
C GLU A 206 -9.87 6.91 14.73
N ILE A 207 -8.70 7.26 15.29
CA ILE A 207 -8.30 6.94 16.65
C ILE A 207 -7.77 8.21 17.32
N SER A 208 -8.19 8.43 18.57
CA SER A 208 -7.73 9.56 19.37
C SER A 208 -6.32 9.31 19.92
N ALA A 209 -5.49 10.35 19.97
CA ALA A 209 -4.07 10.25 20.34
C ALA A 209 -3.83 9.63 21.73
N ASP A 210 -4.75 9.84 22.68
CA ASP A 210 -4.68 9.32 24.04
C ASP A 210 -4.80 7.79 24.13
N LYS A 211 -5.26 7.12 23.06
CA LYS A 211 -5.38 5.66 22.99
C LYS A 211 -4.13 4.98 22.43
N ILE A 212 -3.20 5.72 21.85
CA ILE A 212 -2.04 5.16 21.16
C ILE A 212 -0.80 5.34 22.04
N SER A 213 -0.18 4.22 22.42
CA SER A 213 1.09 4.18 23.13
C SER A 213 1.98 3.07 22.57
N ASN A 214 3.25 3.03 22.98
CA ASN A 214 4.17 1.97 22.56
C ASN A 214 3.64 0.56 22.90
N GLU A 215 2.96 0.43 24.03
CA GLU A 215 2.40 -0.84 24.53
C GLU A 215 1.18 -1.30 23.74
N ALA A 216 0.46 -0.36 23.09
CA ALA A 216 -0.71 -0.69 22.28
C ALA A 216 -0.33 -1.23 20.89
N ILE A 217 0.84 -0.82 20.36
CA ILE A 217 1.32 -1.21 19.02
C ILE A 217 1.56 -2.73 18.99
N CYS A 218 0.92 -3.39 18.02
CA CYS A 218 0.86 -4.84 17.83
C CYS A 218 0.26 -5.63 19.01
N HIS A 219 -0.58 -4.99 19.83
CA HIS A 219 -1.24 -5.65 20.98
C HIS A 219 -2.74 -5.34 21.07
N ASP A 220 -3.15 -4.08 20.96
CA ASP A 220 -4.58 -3.71 21.00
C ASP A 220 -5.18 -3.68 19.59
N TRP A 221 -5.75 -4.81 19.18
CA TRP A 221 -6.36 -4.98 17.85
C TRP A 221 -7.70 -4.27 17.67
N ASN A 222 -8.24 -3.61 18.71
CA ASN A 222 -9.40 -2.73 18.55
C ASN A 222 -9.01 -1.38 17.91
N LEU A 223 -7.71 -1.08 17.87
CA LEU A 223 -7.16 0.13 17.28
C LEU A 223 -6.74 -0.19 15.85
N TYR A 224 -7.44 0.34 14.85
CA TYR A 224 -7.02 0.21 13.45
C TYR A 224 -7.49 1.38 12.59
N SER A 225 -6.79 1.59 11.47
CA SER A 225 -7.28 2.40 10.36
C SER A 225 -8.06 1.54 9.37
N SER A 226 -9.13 2.10 8.81
CA SER A 226 -9.97 1.44 7.78
C SER A 226 -9.41 1.59 6.37
N VAL A 227 -8.37 2.42 6.17
CA VAL A 227 -7.81 2.76 4.85
C VAL A 227 -6.28 2.59 4.76
N ALA A 228 -5.60 2.33 5.88
CA ALA A 228 -4.15 2.12 5.87
C ALA A 228 -3.75 0.81 5.18
N SER A 229 -2.71 0.88 4.36
CA SER A 229 -2.04 -0.28 3.77
C SER A 229 -0.54 -0.08 3.86
N THR A 230 0.11 -0.76 4.78
CA THR A 230 1.54 -0.58 5.06
C THR A 230 2.33 -1.82 4.63
N SER A 231 3.54 -1.61 4.11
CA SER A 231 4.39 -2.66 3.55
C SER A 231 5.84 -2.43 3.97
N ALA A 232 6.39 -3.35 4.75
CA ALA A 232 7.77 -3.22 5.22
C ALA A 232 8.79 -3.65 4.14
N GLY A 233 9.99 -3.08 4.18
CA GLY A 233 11.09 -3.41 3.29
C GLY A 233 12.45 -3.08 3.88
N VAL A 234 13.49 -3.71 3.36
CA VAL A 234 14.87 -3.50 3.80
C VAL A 234 15.52 -2.30 3.10
N GLU A 235 15.01 -1.95 1.92
CA GLU A 235 15.56 -1.02 0.94
C GLU A 235 15.52 0.46 1.34
N LEU A 236 14.87 0.81 2.46
CA LEU A 236 14.70 2.19 2.95
C LEU A 236 14.78 2.28 4.48
N LEU A 237 14.95 3.51 4.99
CA LEU A 237 15.02 3.84 6.44
C LEU A 237 13.94 4.83 6.89
N ASN A 238 13.18 5.39 5.96
CA ASN A 238 12.04 6.28 6.19
C ASN A 238 10.72 5.59 5.79
N ASP A 239 9.61 6.30 5.94
CA ASP A 239 8.31 5.93 5.41
C ASP A 239 7.97 6.75 4.16
N GLU A 240 7.69 6.09 3.04
CA GLU A 240 7.15 6.71 1.82
C GLU A 240 5.64 6.52 1.79
N ILE A 241 4.87 7.61 1.61
CA ILE A 241 3.42 7.63 1.80
C ILE A 241 2.73 8.11 0.53
N ILE A 242 1.71 7.36 0.09
CA ILE A 242 0.79 7.74 -0.98
C ILE A 242 -0.62 7.81 -0.38
N VAL A 243 -1.20 9.00 -0.33
CA VAL A 243 -2.62 9.20 0.00
C VAL A 243 -3.43 9.19 -1.29
N VAL A 244 -4.46 8.34 -1.36
CA VAL A 244 -5.36 8.21 -2.51
C VAL A 244 -6.80 8.41 -2.04
N GLY A 245 -7.50 9.32 -2.70
CA GLY A 245 -8.87 9.68 -2.35
C GLY A 245 -9.57 10.42 -3.47
N ASN A 246 -10.67 11.10 -3.16
CA ASN A 246 -11.46 11.86 -4.14
C ASN A 246 -11.53 13.34 -3.76
N SER A 247 -11.05 14.24 -4.63
CA SER A 247 -11.11 15.68 -4.42
C SER A 247 -12.16 16.32 -5.33
N THR A 248 -12.84 17.37 -4.85
CA THR A 248 -13.67 18.25 -5.70
C THR A 248 -12.83 19.08 -6.68
N ASN A 249 -11.52 19.22 -6.43
CA ASN A 249 -10.60 19.97 -7.26
C ASN A 249 -9.74 19.04 -8.14
N SER A 250 -10.40 18.14 -8.87
CA SER A 250 -9.74 17.15 -9.73
C SER A 250 -10.45 17.00 -11.07
N ALA A 251 -9.65 16.88 -12.14
CA ALA A 251 -10.09 16.63 -13.50
C ALA A 251 -9.98 15.15 -13.92
N SER A 252 -9.65 14.25 -12.98
CA SER A 252 -9.49 12.81 -13.24
C SER A 252 -10.76 12.17 -13.79
N ASP A 253 -10.60 11.25 -14.74
CA ASP A 253 -11.66 10.38 -15.26
C ASP A 253 -11.76 9.07 -14.45
N LEU A 254 -11.24 9.10 -13.22
CA LEU A 254 -11.17 7.99 -12.28
C LEU A 254 -11.78 8.40 -10.94
N VAL A 255 -12.22 7.41 -10.18
CA VAL A 255 -12.61 7.51 -8.76
C VAL A 255 -12.00 6.35 -7.98
N ILE A 256 -11.94 6.50 -6.66
CA ILE A 256 -11.59 5.40 -5.74
C ILE A 256 -12.72 5.18 -4.74
N GLY A 257 -13.03 3.93 -4.45
CA GLY A 257 -13.89 3.53 -3.34
C GLY A 257 -13.18 2.52 -2.45
N HIS A 258 -13.68 2.29 -1.24
CA HIS A 258 -13.11 1.28 -0.35
C HIS A 258 -14.16 0.56 0.52
N SER A 259 -13.72 -0.54 1.12
CA SER A 259 -14.39 -1.25 2.20
C SER A 259 -13.31 -1.88 3.10
N VAL A 260 -13.73 -2.64 4.11
CA VAL A 260 -12.83 -3.39 4.99
C VAL A 260 -13.27 -4.85 5.00
N MET A 261 -12.39 -5.75 4.56
CA MET A 261 -12.57 -7.19 4.70
C MET A 261 -12.54 -7.55 6.18
N LYS A 262 -13.58 -8.22 6.67
CA LYS A 262 -13.66 -8.65 8.08
C LYS A 262 -12.81 -9.88 8.39
N ASP A 263 -12.59 -10.69 7.37
CA ASP A 263 -11.67 -11.83 7.38
C ASP A 263 -11.10 -12.06 5.98
N ALA A 264 -10.08 -12.91 5.87
CA ALA A 264 -9.39 -13.22 4.62
C ALA A 264 -10.28 -13.81 3.49
N ILE A 265 -11.53 -14.20 3.78
CA ILE A 265 -12.46 -14.78 2.79
C ILE A 265 -13.73 -13.94 2.61
N ASP A 266 -13.70 -12.67 3.01
CA ASP A 266 -14.83 -11.74 2.93
C ASP A 266 -15.03 -11.18 1.51
N ALA A 267 -15.57 -11.99 0.61
CA ALA A 267 -15.93 -11.58 -0.74
C ALA A 267 -17.05 -10.50 -0.77
N ASP A 268 -17.82 -10.34 0.31
CA ASP A 268 -18.84 -9.29 0.39
C ASP A 268 -18.20 -7.90 0.52
N ALA A 269 -17.13 -7.77 1.30
CA ALA A 269 -16.35 -6.53 1.37
C ALA A 269 -15.72 -6.17 0.01
N VAL A 270 -15.28 -7.15 -0.78
CA VAL A 270 -14.80 -6.93 -2.15
C VAL A 270 -15.91 -6.30 -3.00
N ARG A 271 -17.12 -6.89 -2.98
CA ARG A 271 -18.28 -6.35 -3.69
C ARG A 271 -18.68 -4.96 -3.18
N ALA A 272 -18.57 -4.71 -1.89
CA ALA A 272 -18.87 -3.40 -1.30
C ALA A 272 -17.89 -2.33 -1.81
N ALA A 273 -16.59 -2.61 -1.85
CA ALA A 273 -15.59 -1.68 -2.38
C ALA A 273 -15.78 -1.39 -3.88
N LEU A 274 -16.16 -2.41 -4.67
CA LEU A 274 -16.52 -2.23 -6.08
C LEU A 274 -17.72 -1.26 -6.24
N LYS A 275 -18.76 -1.43 -5.41
CA LYS A 275 -19.94 -0.55 -5.43
C LYS A 275 -19.61 0.87 -4.96
N ASP A 276 -18.77 1.02 -3.95
CA ASP A 276 -18.29 2.32 -3.46
C ASP A 276 -17.49 3.06 -4.53
N ALA A 277 -16.71 2.33 -5.35
CA ALA A 277 -16.02 2.87 -6.52
C ALA A 277 -16.94 3.14 -7.73
N GLY A 278 -18.26 3.00 -7.56
CA GLY A 278 -19.27 3.36 -8.56
C GLY A 278 -19.68 2.25 -9.52
N LEU A 279 -19.18 1.02 -9.37
CA LEU A 279 -19.63 -0.10 -10.19
C LEU A 279 -21.06 -0.49 -9.82
N LYS A 280 -21.89 -0.77 -10.85
CA LYS A 280 -23.34 -0.99 -10.68
C LYS A 280 -23.71 -2.44 -10.94
N PHE A 281 -24.04 -3.17 -9.88
CA PHE A 281 -24.47 -4.56 -9.97
C PHE A 281 -25.21 -5.01 -8.71
N ASP A 282 -26.01 -6.08 -8.84
CA ASP A 282 -26.70 -6.70 -7.71
C ASP A 282 -25.77 -7.65 -6.95
N CYS A 283 -25.70 -8.92 -7.37
CA CYS A 283 -24.88 -9.95 -6.74
C CYS A 283 -23.51 -10.11 -7.41
N CYS A 284 -23.48 -10.34 -8.73
CA CYS A 284 -22.26 -10.53 -9.51
C CYS A 284 -22.03 -9.34 -10.45
N PRO A 285 -20.83 -8.74 -10.46
CA PRO A 285 -20.53 -7.65 -11.37
C PRO A 285 -20.45 -8.18 -12.81
N PRO A 286 -21.15 -7.56 -13.77
CA PRO A 286 -21.06 -7.97 -15.17
C PRO A 286 -19.73 -7.50 -15.78
N ALA A 287 -19.36 -8.09 -16.92
CA ALA A 287 -18.05 -7.87 -17.54
C ALA A 287 -17.78 -6.39 -17.87
N GLU A 288 -18.81 -5.64 -18.27
CA GLU A 288 -18.71 -4.22 -18.58
C GLU A 288 -18.39 -3.35 -17.36
N GLU A 289 -18.86 -3.72 -16.17
CA GLU A 289 -18.53 -3.01 -14.92
C GLU A 289 -17.13 -3.40 -14.46
N LEU A 290 -16.77 -4.68 -14.56
CA LEU A 290 -15.42 -5.16 -14.24
C LEU A 290 -14.35 -4.52 -15.14
N ALA A 291 -14.67 -4.25 -16.41
CA ALA A 291 -13.76 -3.57 -17.34
C ALA A 291 -13.42 -2.13 -16.93
N LYS A 292 -14.19 -1.50 -16.03
CA LYS A 292 -13.89 -0.17 -15.49
C LYS A 292 -12.77 -0.19 -14.46
N ILE A 293 -12.49 -1.35 -13.84
CA ILE A 293 -11.45 -1.49 -12.83
C ILE A 293 -10.09 -1.14 -13.45
N VAL A 294 -9.36 -0.27 -12.76
CA VAL A 294 -7.95 -0.01 -13.04
C VAL A 294 -7.09 -0.94 -12.20
N ASN A 295 -7.32 -0.97 -10.89
CA ASN A 295 -6.75 -1.97 -9.98
C ASN A 295 -7.59 -2.13 -8.71
N VAL A 296 -7.39 -3.25 -8.01
CA VAL A 296 -7.87 -3.50 -6.64
C VAL A 296 -6.65 -3.59 -5.72
N LEU A 297 -6.72 -2.93 -4.57
CA LEU A 297 -5.62 -2.81 -3.61
C LEU A 297 -6.11 -3.32 -2.25
N ALA A 298 -5.51 -4.37 -1.70
CA ALA A 298 -5.98 -4.97 -0.45
C ALA A 298 -4.86 -5.36 0.51
N LYS A 299 -5.22 -5.39 1.81
CA LYS A 299 -4.43 -6.01 2.88
C LYS A 299 -4.94 -7.42 3.19
N ALA A 300 -4.03 -8.26 3.67
CA ALA A 300 -4.30 -9.64 4.05
C ALA A 300 -3.45 -10.05 5.25
N GLU A 301 -4.02 -10.81 6.18
CA GLU A 301 -3.24 -11.42 7.26
C GLU A 301 -3.82 -12.76 7.74
N ALA A 302 -3.05 -13.45 8.56
CA ALA A 302 -3.53 -14.59 9.31
C ALA A 302 -4.03 -14.10 10.67
N ALA A 303 -5.32 -14.31 10.94
CA ALA A 303 -5.95 -13.90 12.20
C ALA A 303 -5.21 -14.49 13.41
N SER A 304 -5.01 -13.68 14.46
CA SER A 304 -4.26 -14.06 15.66
C SER A 304 -4.88 -15.27 16.39
N SER A 305 -6.19 -15.47 16.23
CA SER A 305 -6.92 -16.61 16.79
C SER A 305 -6.50 -17.98 16.21
N GLY A 306 -5.75 -18.03 15.10
CA GLY A 306 -5.45 -19.26 14.37
C GLY A 306 -6.66 -19.86 13.65
N THR A 307 -7.76 -19.10 13.53
CA THR A 307 -9.01 -19.55 12.91
C THR A 307 -9.59 -18.54 11.92
N VAL A 308 -10.40 -19.02 10.98
CA VAL A 308 -11.28 -18.20 10.14
C VAL A 308 -12.70 -18.75 10.29
N ARG A 309 -13.64 -17.91 10.74
CA ARG A 309 -15.04 -18.30 11.01
C ARG A 309 -15.19 -19.58 11.84
N GLY A 310 -14.36 -19.70 12.89
CA GLY A 310 -14.34 -20.85 13.81
C GLY A 310 -13.66 -22.11 13.27
N ARG A 311 -13.03 -22.05 12.09
CA ARG A 311 -12.26 -23.16 11.51
C ARG A 311 -10.77 -22.93 11.70
N ARG A 312 -10.11 -23.85 12.41
CA ARG A 312 -8.65 -23.86 12.55
C ARG A 312 -7.99 -23.93 11.17
N ASN A 313 -6.97 -23.10 10.96
CA ASN A 313 -6.02 -23.23 9.85
C ASN A 313 -4.59 -23.40 10.40
N THR A 314 -3.58 -23.47 9.54
CA THR A 314 -2.18 -23.71 9.94
C THR A 314 -1.28 -22.51 9.72
N MET A 315 -1.79 -21.36 9.26
CA MET A 315 -0.93 -20.27 8.77
C MET A 315 0.11 -19.81 9.80
N LEU A 316 -0.26 -19.73 11.08
CA LEU A 316 0.63 -19.26 12.15
C LEU A 316 1.58 -20.34 12.70
N ASP A 317 1.25 -21.63 12.51
CA ASP A 317 2.03 -22.76 13.04
C ASP A 317 2.89 -23.43 11.95
N ASP A 318 2.76 -22.98 10.71
CA ASP A 318 3.52 -23.49 9.57
C ASP A 318 4.94 -22.93 9.60
N SER A 319 5.91 -23.82 9.82
CA SER A 319 7.32 -23.47 9.90
C SER A 319 8.00 -23.35 8.52
N ASP A 320 7.36 -23.85 7.46
CA ASP A 320 7.91 -23.87 6.11
C ASP A 320 7.45 -22.64 5.33
N ILE A 321 6.17 -22.27 5.46
CA ILE A 321 5.54 -21.15 4.76
C ILE A 321 5.05 -20.13 5.77
N ASN A 322 5.78 -19.01 5.83
CA ASN A 322 5.39 -17.90 6.68
C ASN A 322 3.94 -17.42 6.41
N HIS A 323 3.19 -17.15 7.48
CA HIS A 323 1.77 -16.81 7.45
C HIS A 323 1.37 -15.70 6.46
N THR A 324 2.23 -14.68 6.26
CA THR A 324 1.92 -13.60 5.30
C THR A 324 1.89 -14.05 3.85
N ARG A 325 2.66 -15.10 3.50
CA ARG A 325 2.64 -15.71 2.17
C ARG A 325 1.29 -16.37 1.90
N SER A 326 0.82 -17.16 2.85
CA SER A 326 -0.47 -17.84 2.80
C SER A 326 -1.64 -16.86 2.76
N ALA A 327 -1.62 -15.82 3.60
CA ALA A 327 -2.66 -14.80 3.62
C ALA A 327 -2.78 -14.06 2.27
N ARG A 328 -1.65 -13.67 1.65
CA ARG A 328 -1.65 -13.04 0.32
C ARG A 328 -2.25 -13.95 -0.75
N ALA A 329 -1.88 -15.22 -0.77
CA ALA A 329 -2.43 -16.19 -1.71
C ALA A 329 -3.96 -16.31 -1.59
N VAL A 330 -4.47 -16.41 -0.35
CA VAL A 330 -5.90 -16.54 -0.07
C VAL A 330 -6.68 -15.30 -0.51
N VAL A 331 -6.27 -14.10 -0.05
CA VAL A 331 -7.01 -12.87 -0.34
C VAL A 331 -6.94 -12.51 -1.82
N ASN A 332 -5.79 -12.71 -2.48
CA ASN A 332 -5.72 -12.54 -3.94
C ASN A 332 -6.67 -13.49 -4.66
N ALA A 333 -6.72 -14.78 -4.29
CA ALA A 333 -7.64 -15.74 -4.92
C ALA A 333 -9.11 -15.35 -4.71
N VAL A 334 -9.47 -14.87 -3.51
CA VAL A 334 -10.83 -14.39 -3.22
C VAL A 334 -11.18 -13.20 -4.12
N ILE A 335 -10.31 -12.18 -4.20
CA ILE A 335 -10.54 -11.00 -5.04
C ILE A 335 -10.61 -11.41 -6.52
N ALA A 336 -9.64 -12.20 -7.00
CA ALA A 336 -9.56 -12.67 -8.36
C ALA A 336 -10.81 -13.43 -8.79
N SER A 337 -11.40 -14.23 -7.89
CA SER A 337 -12.65 -14.95 -8.14
C SER A 337 -13.87 -14.03 -8.33
N VAL A 338 -13.84 -12.82 -7.75
CA VAL A 338 -14.91 -11.83 -7.87
C VAL A 338 -14.72 -10.95 -9.10
N VAL A 339 -13.48 -10.51 -9.36
CA VAL A 339 -13.19 -9.56 -10.46
C VAL A 339 -12.76 -10.23 -11.77
N GLY A 340 -12.56 -11.55 -11.78
CA GLY A 340 -12.15 -12.32 -12.95
C GLY A 340 -10.70 -12.07 -13.39
N ASP A 341 -9.87 -11.50 -12.52
CA ASP A 341 -8.52 -11.06 -12.85
C ASP A 341 -7.59 -11.19 -11.62
N PRO A 342 -6.51 -12.00 -11.69
CA PRO A 342 -5.58 -12.19 -10.58
C PRO A 342 -4.50 -11.11 -10.47
N MET A 343 -4.40 -10.20 -11.45
CA MET A 343 -3.45 -9.10 -11.45
C MET A 343 -3.95 -7.94 -10.58
N VAL A 344 -4.06 -8.18 -9.27
CA VAL A 344 -4.48 -7.20 -8.27
C VAL A 344 -3.44 -7.08 -7.16
N TYR A 345 -3.36 -5.91 -6.53
CA TYR A 345 -2.40 -5.68 -5.45
C TYR A 345 -2.92 -6.26 -4.13
N VAL A 346 -2.22 -7.26 -3.59
CA VAL A 346 -2.47 -7.77 -2.24
C VAL A 346 -1.18 -7.77 -1.43
N SER A 347 -1.20 -7.11 -0.27
CA SER A 347 -0.07 -6.97 0.64
C SER A 347 -0.35 -7.66 1.97
N GLY A 348 0.65 -8.39 2.48
CA GLY A 348 0.53 -9.21 3.70
C GLY A 348 0.84 -8.44 5.00
N GLY A 349 0.28 -8.92 6.12
CA GLY A 349 0.45 -8.37 7.47
C GLY A 349 -0.37 -7.10 7.66
N ALA A 350 -1.50 -7.20 8.35
CA ALA A 350 -2.50 -6.15 8.43
C ALA A 350 -2.64 -5.62 9.87
N GLU A 351 -1.52 -5.59 10.60
CA GLU A 351 -1.48 -5.09 11.98
C GLU A 351 -2.02 -3.65 12.02
N HIS A 352 -3.10 -3.42 12.77
CA HIS A 352 -3.84 -2.14 12.85
C HIS A 352 -4.38 -1.60 11.50
N GLN A 353 -4.58 -2.47 10.52
CA GLN A 353 -5.13 -2.17 9.20
C GLN A 353 -6.40 -2.99 9.02
N GLY A 354 -7.55 -2.45 9.43
CA GLY A 354 -8.77 -3.24 9.61
C GLY A 354 -8.76 -4.10 10.88
N PRO A 355 -9.79 -4.94 11.10
CA PRO A 355 -9.86 -5.82 12.27
C PRO A 355 -8.82 -6.95 12.18
N ASP A 356 -8.48 -7.57 13.32
CA ASP A 356 -7.62 -8.78 13.37
C ASP A 356 -8.15 -9.89 12.45
N GLY A 357 -7.32 -10.29 11.48
CA GLY A 357 -7.63 -11.27 10.44
C GLY A 357 -8.23 -10.68 9.16
N GLY A 358 -8.46 -9.38 9.14
CA GLY A 358 -9.06 -8.62 8.05
C GLY A 358 -8.07 -7.71 7.32
N GLY A 359 -8.60 -6.67 6.67
CA GLY A 359 -7.80 -5.71 5.92
C GLY A 359 -8.61 -4.73 5.08
N PRO A 360 -8.17 -3.47 4.90
CA PRO A 360 -8.75 -2.56 3.92
C PRO A 360 -8.66 -3.12 2.50
N ILE A 361 -9.67 -2.81 1.70
CA ILE A 361 -9.71 -3.09 0.27
C ILE A 361 -10.25 -1.86 -0.47
N ALA A 362 -9.48 -1.35 -1.43
CA ALA A 362 -9.85 -0.22 -2.25
C ALA A 362 -9.88 -0.60 -3.74
N VAL A 363 -10.72 0.08 -4.51
CA VAL A 363 -10.84 -0.10 -5.96
C VAL A 363 -10.72 1.25 -6.64
N ILE A 364 -9.79 1.36 -7.59
CA ILE A 364 -9.71 2.49 -8.51
C ILE A 364 -10.45 2.10 -9.79
N ALA A 365 -11.43 2.90 -10.20
CA ALA A 365 -12.27 2.61 -11.35
C ALA A 365 -12.45 3.85 -12.25
N ARG A 366 -12.70 3.58 -13.53
CA ARG A 366 -13.16 4.57 -14.51
C ARG A 366 -14.61 4.94 -14.20
N VAL A 367 -14.94 6.23 -14.32
CA VAL A 367 -16.31 6.75 -14.10
C VAL A 367 -17.29 6.37 -15.20
#